data_AF-A0A7Y5ETX1-F1
#
_entry.id   AF-A0A7Y5ETX1-F1
#
_cell.length_a   1.000
_cell.length_b   1.000
_cell.length_c   1.000
_cell.angle_alpha   90.00
_cell.angle_beta   90.00
_cell.angle_gamma   90.00
#
_symmetry.space_group_name_H-M   'P 1'
#
loop_
_entity.id
_entity.type
_entity.pdbx_description
1 polymer ?
#
loop_
_entity_poly.entity_id
_entity_poly.type
_entity_poly.pdbx_seq_one_letter_code
_entity_poly.pdbx_strand_id
1 'polypeptide(L)' 'MARRQLKIVRLLEPELCLDCRFAKMADVEAADGTQQRMIYCRRLDCDNWDFASAEPVSRVQFEDGESAA' A
#
# COMPACT_ATOMS: atom_id res chain seq x y z
N MET A 1 11.95 0.85 -15.61
CA MET A 1 11.43 0.88 -14.22
C MET A 1 11.23 -0.56 -13.78
N ALA A 2 11.99 -1.06 -12.81
CA ALA A 2 11.71 -2.38 -12.24
C ALA A 2 10.29 -2.34 -11.66
N ARG A 3 9.40 -3.23 -12.10
CA ARG A 3 8.03 -3.36 -11.54
C ARG A 3 8.18 -3.59 -10.04
N ARG A 4 7.85 -2.58 -9.24
CA ARG A 4 7.88 -2.71 -7.78
C ARG A 4 6.73 -3.66 -7.44
N GLN A 5 7.05 -4.88 -7.00
CA GLN A 5 6.04 -5.82 -6.50
C GLN A 5 5.46 -5.25 -5.21
N LEU A 6 4.42 -4.46 -5.35
CA LEU A 6 3.65 -3.95 -4.24
C LEU A 6 2.89 -5.10 -3.57
N LYS A 7 2.68 -4.98 -2.27
CA LYS A 7 1.97 -5.98 -1.47
C LYS A 7 1.02 -5.25 -0.54
N ILE A 8 -0.16 -5.84 -0.36
CA ILE A 8 -1.08 -5.43 0.70
C ILE A 8 -0.61 -6.14 1.97
N VAL A 9 -0.41 -5.38 3.05
CA VAL A 9 0.04 -5.90 4.34
C VAL A 9 -0.81 -5.29 5.45
N ARG A 10 -0.87 -5.96 6.59
CA ARG A 10 -1.44 -5.35 7.80
C ARG A 10 -0.42 -4.39 8.41
N LEU A 11 -0.91 -3.34 9.05
CA LEU A 11 -0.09 -2.43 9.83
C LEU A 11 -0.12 -2.87 11.30
N LEU A 12 1.02 -2.81 11.97
CA LEU A 12 1.11 -3.09 13.41
C LEU A 12 0.46 -1.96 14.21
N GLU A 13 0.78 -0.71 13.83
CA GLU A 13 0.29 0.53 14.43
C GLU A 13 -0.23 1.47 13.33
N PRO A 14 -1.51 1.36 12.93
CA PRO A 14 -2.08 2.13 11.82
C PRO A 14 -2.02 3.64 12.03
N GLU A 15 -2.17 4.11 13.27
CA GLU A 15 -2.19 5.53 13.64
C GLU A 15 -0.89 6.23 13.26
N LEU A 16 0.27 5.57 13.45
CA LEU A 16 1.58 6.10 13.06
C LEU A 16 1.69 6.37 11.56
N CYS A 17 0.99 5.59 10.74
CA CYS A 17 1.01 5.77 9.29
C CYS A 17 0.13 6.93 8.83
N LEU A 18 -0.85 7.37 9.60
CA LEU A 18 -1.68 8.53 9.26
C LEU A 18 -0.89 9.84 9.33
N ASP A 19 0.07 9.93 10.26
CA ASP A 19 0.96 11.09 10.44
C ASP A 19 2.31 10.94 9.71
N CYS A 20 2.54 9.82 9.03
CA CYS A 20 3.82 9.53 8.39
C CYS A 20 3.95 10.26 7.03
N ARG A 21 4.96 11.13 6.90
CA ARG A 21 5.26 11.86 5.63
C ARG A 21 5.50 10.97 4.40
N PHE A 22 5.80 9.69 4.62
CA PHE A 22 6.05 8.72 3.55
C PHE A 22 4.79 7.95 3.14
N ALA A 23 3.74 8.02 3.95
CA ALA A 23 2.45 7.41 3.71
C ALA A 23 1.55 8.37 2.90
N LYS A 24 0.69 7.79 2.07
CA LYS A 24 -0.36 8.50 1.32
C LYS A 24 -1.58 7.59 1.22
N MET A 25 -2.76 8.15 1.00
CA MET A 25 -3.94 7.36 0.66
C MET A 25 -3.91 6.97 -0.82
N ALA A 26 -4.38 5.76 -1.12
CA ALA A 26 -4.49 5.25 -2.48
C ALA A 26 -5.70 4.31 -2.58
N ASP A 27 -6.31 4.26 -3.75
CA ASP A 27 -7.29 3.24 -4.09
C ASP A 27 -6.54 2.01 -4.59
N VAL A 28 -6.80 0.89 -3.93
CA VAL A 28 -6.08 -0.37 -4.15
C VAL A 28 -7.07 -1.42 -4.63
N GLU A 29 -6.74 -2.05 -5.75
CA GLU A 29 -7.44 -3.24 -6.24
C GLU A 29 -6.65 -4.48 -5.81
N ALA A 30 -7.26 -5.30 -4.96
CA ALA A 30 -6.73 -6.59 -4.56
C ALA A 30 -6.87 -7.61 -5.70
N ALA A 31 -6.21 -8.77 -5.56
CA ALA A 31 -6.21 -9.80 -6.60
C ALA A 31 -7.58 -10.45 -6.84
N ASP A 32 -8.51 -10.34 -5.90
CA ASP A 32 -9.91 -10.78 -6.03
C ASP A 32 -10.80 -9.76 -6.77
N GLY A 33 -10.23 -8.61 -7.18
CA GLY A 33 -10.95 -7.51 -7.83
C GLY A 33 -11.62 -6.54 -6.85
N THR A 34 -11.49 -6.75 -5.54
CA THR A 34 -12.02 -5.84 -4.52
C THR A 34 -11.23 -4.55 -4.54
N GLN A 35 -11.93 -3.40 -4.59
CA GLN A 35 -11.33 -2.08 -4.50
C GLN A 35 -11.55 -1.49 -3.10
N GLN A 36 -10.46 -1.03 -2.48
CA GLN A 36 -10.50 -0.42 -1.17
C GLN A 36 -9.51 0.75 -1.08
N ARG A 37 -9.92 1.81 -0.36
CA ARG A 37 -9.02 2.91 -0.02
C ARG A 37 -8.09 2.50 1.12
N MET A 38 -6.78 2.52 0.87
CA MET A 38 -5.75 2.03 1.79
C MET A 38 -4.60 3.02 1.94
N ILE A 39 -3.79 2.81 2.97
CA ILE A 39 -2.53 3.52 3.15
C ILE A 39 -1.45 2.89 2.27
N TYR A 40 -0.90 3.68 1.36
CA TYR A 40 0.28 3.35 0.59
C TYR A 40 1.54 3.88 1.28
N CYS A 41 2.43 2.97 1.66
CA CYS A 41 3.74 3.31 2.24
C CYS A 41 4.85 3.24 1.18
N ARG A 42 5.65 4.31 1.08
CA ARG A 42 6.78 4.40 0.13
C ARG A 42 8.13 4.01 0.68
N ARG A 43 8.24 3.76 1.99
CA ARG A 43 9.47 3.23 2.59
C ARG A 43 9.77 1.86 1.97
N LEU A 44 11.03 1.43 2.02
CA LEU A 44 11.43 0.07 1.64
C LEU A 44 11.86 -0.76 2.86
N ASP A 45 11.93 -0.10 4.01
CA ASP A 45 12.51 -0.53 5.28
C ASP A 45 11.56 -0.23 6.45
N CYS A 46 10.25 -0.11 6.21
CA CYS A 46 9.30 0.16 7.28
C CYS A 46 9.14 -1.09 8.14
N ASP A 47 9.31 -0.90 9.44
CA ASP A 47 9.11 -1.89 10.50
C ASP A 47 7.64 -2.02 10.91
N ASN A 48 6.79 -1.06 10.56
CA ASN A 48 5.34 -1.08 10.86
C ASN A 48 4.51 -2.05 9.98
N TRP A 49 5.15 -2.91 9.18
CA TRP A 49 4.48 -3.84 8.28
C TRP A 49 4.46 -5.24 8.86
N ASP A 50 3.29 -5.86 8.91
CA ASP A 50 3.15 -7.29 9.16
C ASP A 50 3.16 -8.06 7.82
N PHE A 51 4.32 -8.61 7.48
CA PHE A 51 4.51 -9.42 6.28
C PHE A 51 3.92 -10.83 6.37
N ALA A 52 3.51 -11.30 7.57
CA ALA A 52 2.83 -12.59 7.68
C ALA A 52 1.48 -12.58 6.93
N SER A 53 0.90 -11.39 6.76
CA SER A 53 -0.39 -11.14 6.10
C SER A 53 -0.23 -10.55 4.69
N ALA A 54 0.89 -10.83 4.01
CA ALA A 54 1.19 -10.20 2.72
C ALA A 54 0.39 -10.80 1.56
N GLU A 55 -0.42 -9.97 0.91
CA GLU A 55 -1.26 -10.32 -0.23
C GLU A 55 -0.83 -9.58 -1.51
N PRO A 56 -1.03 -10.19 -2.69
CA PRO A 56 -0.72 -9.53 -3.96
C PRO A 56 -1.69 -8.38 -4.23
N VAL A 57 -1.17 -7.33 -4.87
CA VAL A 57 -1.99 -6.23 -5.41
C VAL A 57 -2.12 -6.35 -6.92
N SER A 58 -3.32 -6.08 -7.43
CA SER A 58 -3.58 -5.99 -8.87
C SER A 58 -3.22 -4.61 -9.40
N ARG A 59 -3.70 -3.56 -8.71
CA ARG A 59 -3.55 -2.17 -9.15
C ARG A 59 -3.56 -1.20 -7.98
N VAL A 60 -2.79 -0.12 -8.09
CA VAL A 60 -2.82 1.01 -7.15
C VAL A 60 -3.05 2.30 -7.93
N GLN A 61 -4.02 3.10 -7.48
CA GLN A 61 -4.33 4.42 -8.01
C GLN A 61 -4.17 5.47 -6.91
N PHE A 62 -3.39 6.50 -7.18
CA PHE A 62 -3.20 7.64 -6.29
C PHE A 62 -4.21 8.74 -6.62
N GLU A 63 -4.63 9.51 -5.61
CA GLU A 63 -5.59 10.60 -5.79
C GLU A 63 -5.14 11.67 -6.80
N ASP A 64 -3.84 11.75 -7.10
CA ASP A 64 -3.27 12.66 -8.11
C ASP A 64 -3.34 12.11 -9.55
N GLY A 65 -4.00 10.95 -9.76
CA GLY A 65 -4.13 10.29 -11.06
C GLY A 65 -2.92 9.43 -11.47
N GLU A 66 -1.87 9.38 -10.64
CA GLU A 66 -0.75 8.47 -10.84
C GLU A 66 -1.18 7.02 -10.54
N SER A 67 -0.78 6.08 -11.40
CA SER A 67 -1.10 4.65 -11.25
C SER A 67 0.18 3.82 -11.12
N ALA A 68 0.20 2.88 -10.17
CA ALA A 68 1.28 1.90 -10.03
C ALA A 68 0.71 0.48 -10.19
N ALA A 69 1.42 -0.35 -10.96
CA ALA A 69 1.11 -1.76 -11.22
C ALA A 69 2.39 -2.60 -11.11
#